data_AF-A0A1Q7TBT2-F1
#
_entry.id   AF-A0A1Q7TBT2-F1
#
_cell.length_a   1.000
_cell.length_b   1.000
_cell.length_c   1.000
_cell.angle_alpha   90.00
_cell.angle_beta   90.00
_cell.angle_gamma   90.00
#
_symmetry.space_group_name_H-M   'P 1'
#
loop_
_entity.id
_entity.type
_entity.pdbx_description
1 polymer ?
#
loop_
_entity_poly.entity_id
_entity_poly.type
_entity_poly.pdbx_seq_one_letter_code
_entity_poly.pdbx_strand_id
1 'polypeptide(L)'
;MRIVTLALALGAMLVADGAAQQFVPPKNAKHGGTRLGLFGFGVRGGVDFRRSAQLVLGSTLDIGDLFSNRLRLRPSAEVGLFNGANTYVGNFEVLWRFTADEEVATPYIGGGIGVAGRDGCGSDPGCPGLWLNTVFGFELRYRSTFNWLIEYHGMDRMRRHRLYIGLTTRRGN
;
A
#
# COMPACT_ATOMS: atom_id res chain seq x y z
N MET A 1 -50.58 -11.03 18.29
CA MET A 1 -50.71 -10.40 16.95
C MET A 1 -49.93 -9.09 16.81
N ARG A 2 -49.89 -8.20 17.82
CA ARG A 2 -49.14 -6.92 17.78
C ARG A 2 -47.61 -7.04 17.56
N ILE A 3 -46.99 -8.12 18.05
CA ILE A 3 -45.53 -8.33 17.95
C ILE A 3 -45.13 -8.77 16.53
N VAL A 4 -45.99 -9.54 15.87
CA VAL A 4 -45.76 -10.00 14.48
C VAL A 4 -45.88 -8.83 13.51
N THR A 5 -46.83 -7.92 13.72
CA THR A 5 -46.94 -6.69 12.92
C THR A 5 -45.78 -5.72 13.13
N LEU A 6 -45.21 -5.64 14.34
CA LEU A 6 -44.02 -4.81 14.60
C LEU A 6 -42.76 -5.38 13.92
N ALA A 7 -42.61 -6.72 13.93
CA ALA A 7 -41.50 -7.40 13.28
C ALA A 7 -41.55 -7.27 11.74
N LEU A 8 -42.75 -7.35 11.14
CA LEU A 8 -42.92 -7.08 9.71
C LEU A 8 -42.64 -5.60 9.35
N ALA A 9 -43.03 -4.66 10.21
CA ALA A 9 -42.75 -3.23 9.98
C ALA A 9 -41.25 -2.91 10.09
N LEU A 10 -40.52 -3.55 11.00
CA LEU A 10 -39.06 -3.42 11.08
C LEU A 10 -38.34 -4.09 9.90
N GLY A 11 -38.84 -5.24 9.43
CA GLY A 11 -38.29 -5.94 8.26
C GLY A 11 -38.45 -5.15 6.95
N ALA A 12 -39.54 -4.38 6.82
CA ALA A 12 -39.79 -3.54 5.65
C ALA A 12 -38.89 -2.29 5.55
N MET A 13 -38.29 -1.83 6.67
CA MET A 13 -37.35 -0.70 6.65
C MET A 13 -35.90 -1.08 6.30
N LEU A 14 -35.59 -2.38 6.22
CA LEU A 14 -34.23 -2.86 5.91
C LEU A 14 -33.98 -3.06 4.41
N VAL A 15 -34.99 -2.86 3.57
CA VAL A 15 -34.85 -2.80 2.11
C VAL A 15 -34.69 -1.34 1.70
N ALA A 16 -33.73 -0.64 2.31
CA ALA A 16 -33.18 0.52 1.66
C ALA A 16 -32.46 -0.03 0.43
N ASP A 17 -33.02 0.20 -0.76
CA ASP A 17 -32.30 0.09 -2.02
C ASP A 17 -31.05 0.94 -1.88
N GLY A 18 -29.97 0.32 -1.40
CA GLY A 18 -28.63 0.80 -1.56
C GLY A 18 -28.40 0.75 -3.05
N ALA A 19 -28.83 1.80 -3.75
CA ALA A 19 -28.51 2.02 -5.14
C ALA A 19 -27.01 1.80 -5.23
N ALA A 20 -26.62 0.66 -5.82
CA ALA A 20 -25.23 0.35 -6.06
C ALA A 20 -24.68 1.58 -6.76
N GLN A 21 -23.81 2.33 -6.07
CA GLN A 21 -23.32 3.59 -6.60
C GLN A 21 -22.86 3.31 -8.00
N GLN A 22 -23.47 3.98 -8.98
CA GLN A 22 -23.27 3.68 -10.39
C GLN A 22 -21.77 3.73 -10.65
N PHE A 23 -21.16 2.57 -10.84
CA PHE A 23 -19.71 2.44 -10.95
C PHE A 23 -19.31 3.09 -12.26
N VAL A 24 -18.87 4.34 -12.20
CA VAL A 24 -18.27 5.04 -13.32
C VAL A 24 -16.84 4.49 -13.45
N PRO A 25 -16.51 3.77 -14.54
CA PRO A 25 -15.17 3.23 -14.70
C PRO A 25 -14.14 4.36 -14.69
N PRO A 26 -13.00 4.21 -13.98
CA PRO A 26 -11.97 5.23 -13.95
C PRO A 26 -11.47 5.55 -15.36
N LYS A 27 -11.30 6.84 -15.66
CA LYS A 27 -10.79 7.28 -16.97
C LYS A 27 -9.36 6.77 -17.16
N ASN A 28 -9.09 6.18 -18.32
CA ASN A 28 -7.73 5.78 -18.71
C ASN A 28 -7.14 6.82 -19.65
N ALA A 29 -6.14 7.57 -19.18
CA ALA A 29 -5.34 8.43 -20.06
C ALA A 29 -4.52 7.56 -21.03
N LYS A 30 -4.38 7.99 -22.29
CA LYS A 30 -3.55 7.31 -23.28
C LYS A 30 -2.09 7.28 -22.81
N HIS A 31 -1.48 6.09 -22.77
CA HIS A 31 -0.08 5.90 -22.40
C HIS A 31 0.84 6.14 -23.61
N GLY A 32 1.88 6.96 -23.43
CA GLY A 32 2.81 7.36 -24.49
C GLY A 32 4.12 6.58 -24.55
N GLY A 33 4.21 5.42 -23.87
CA GLY A 33 5.42 4.60 -23.77
C GLY A 33 6.09 4.67 -22.39
N THR A 34 7.06 3.78 -22.16
CA THR A 34 7.78 3.66 -20.87
C THR A 34 8.50 4.95 -20.50
N ARG A 35 8.25 5.44 -19.28
CA ARG A 35 8.90 6.64 -18.73
C ARG A 35 9.58 6.30 -17.42
N LEU A 36 10.90 6.40 -17.40
CA LEU A 36 11.71 6.27 -16.18
C LEU A 36 12.09 7.65 -15.68
N GLY A 37 11.81 7.93 -14.42
CA GLY A 37 12.07 9.23 -13.79
C GLY A 37 11.48 9.28 -12.39
N LEU A 38 11.87 10.26 -11.57
CA LEU A 38 11.30 10.40 -10.23
C LEU A 38 9.94 11.11 -10.30
N PHE A 39 8.85 10.36 -10.09
CA PHE A 39 7.47 10.86 -10.11
C PHE A 39 6.97 11.25 -8.73
N GLY A 40 7.64 10.78 -7.67
CA GLY A 40 7.28 11.09 -6.30
C GLY A 40 8.21 10.43 -5.30
N PHE A 41 8.15 10.93 -4.08
CA PHE A 41 8.74 10.32 -2.90
C PHE A 41 7.69 10.24 -1.80
N GLY A 42 7.81 9.25 -0.93
CA GLY A 42 6.93 9.06 0.21
C GLY A 42 7.69 8.67 1.46
N VAL A 43 7.06 8.97 2.60
CA VAL A 43 7.49 8.54 3.93
C VAL A 43 6.33 7.85 4.61
N ARG A 44 6.61 6.75 5.31
CA ARG A 44 5.60 5.95 5.99
C ARG A 44 6.09 5.46 7.33
N GLY A 45 5.18 5.45 8.30
CA GLY A 45 5.37 4.83 9.60
C GLY A 45 4.38 3.69 9.76
N GLY A 46 4.77 2.63 10.44
CA GLY A 46 3.97 1.42 10.53
C GLY A 46 4.39 0.50 11.64
N VAL A 47 3.74 -0.66 11.69
CA VAL A 47 3.98 -1.69 12.70
C VAL A 47 4.15 -3.04 12.02
N ASP A 48 5.21 -3.77 12.41
CA ASP A 48 5.41 -5.19 12.06
C ASP A 48 4.84 -6.05 13.18
N PHE A 49 3.85 -6.90 12.88
CA PHE A 49 3.11 -7.68 13.88
C PHE A 49 3.78 -9.01 14.27
N ARG A 50 5.03 -9.26 13.87
CA ARG A 50 5.67 -10.55 14.13
C ARG A 50 6.07 -10.74 15.61
N ARG A 51 5.36 -11.61 16.35
CA ARG A 51 5.60 -12.03 17.77
C ARG A 51 5.63 -10.87 18.79
N SER A 52 6.51 -9.90 18.60
CA SER A 52 6.60 -8.66 19.35
C SER A 52 6.55 -7.52 18.34
N ALA A 53 5.54 -6.66 18.46
CA ALA A 53 5.30 -5.62 17.48
C ALA A 53 6.51 -4.68 17.35
N GLN A 54 7.08 -4.48 16.15
CA GLN A 54 8.14 -3.49 15.93
C GLN A 54 7.59 -2.25 15.25
N LEU A 55 8.07 -1.06 15.64
CA LEU A 55 7.82 0.15 14.88
C LEU A 55 8.62 0.07 13.59
N VAL A 56 8.03 0.40 12.45
CA VAL A 56 8.73 0.44 11.17
C VAL A 56 8.61 1.82 10.57
N LEU A 57 9.75 2.42 10.20
CA LEU A 57 9.82 3.68 9.48
C LEU A 57 10.39 3.40 8.10
N GLY A 58 9.84 3.99 7.06
CA GLY A 58 10.31 3.76 5.71
C GLY A 58 10.10 4.94 4.78
N SER A 59 10.86 4.92 3.70
CA SER A 59 10.72 5.83 2.58
C SER A 59 10.52 5.06 1.29
N THR A 60 9.81 5.66 0.35
CA THR A 60 9.53 5.11 -0.97
C THR A 60 9.88 6.11 -2.05
N LEU A 61 10.39 5.63 -3.17
CA LEU A 61 10.58 6.44 -4.38
C LEU A 61 9.72 5.87 -5.48
N ASP A 62 9.05 6.71 -6.25
CA ASP A 62 8.30 6.28 -7.41
C ASP A 62 9.09 6.61 -8.68
N ILE A 63 9.60 5.58 -9.36
CA ILE A 63 10.56 5.72 -10.47
C ILE A 63 9.94 5.51 -11.86
N GLY A 64 8.61 5.35 -11.92
CA GLY A 64 7.88 5.57 -13.16
C GLY A 64 7.03 4.44 -13.69
N ASP A 65 6.50 4.73 -14.86
CA ASP A 65 5.41 4.00 -15.50
C ASP A 65 5.97 3.06 -16.57
N LEU A 66 5.75 1.76 -16.37
CA LEU A 66 6.16 0.69 -17.28
C LEU A 66 4.97 0.27 -18.15
N PHE A 67 5.02 0.48 -19.46
CA PHE A 67 4.01 0.02 -20.43
C PHE A 67 2.57 0.57 -20.25
N SER A 68 2.22 1.11 -19.09
CA SER A 68 0.93 1.70 -18.73
C SER A 68 1.12 2.73 -17.62
N ASN A 69 0.29 3.78 -17.60
CA ASN A 69 0.24 4.77 -16.51
C ASN A 69 -0.19 4.15 -15.15
N ARG A 70 -0.61 2.87 -15.16
CA ARG A 70 -1.06 2.14 -13.97
C ARG A 70 0.06 1.31 -13.31
N LEU A 71 1.09 0.93 -14.06
CA LEU A 71 2.12 0.02 -13.58
C LEU A 71 3.33 0.83 -13.12
N ARG A 72 3.61 0.85 -11.82
CA ARG A 72 4.66 1.67 -11.21
C ARG A 72 5.76 0.87 -10.58
N LEU A 73 6.99 1.37 -10.71
CA LEU A 73 8.15 0.88 -9.99
C LEU A 73 8.37 1.69 -8.72
N ARG A 74 8.43 1.01 -7.58
CA ARG A 74 8.60 1.64 -6.28
C ARG A 74 9.64 0.90 -5.42
N PRO A 75 10.91 1.30 -5.45
CA PRO A 75 11.81 0.91 -4.39
C PRO A 75 11.48 1.62 -3.08
N SER A 76 11.83 0.95 -1.99
CA SER A 76 11.68 1.49 -0.65
C SER A 76 12.82 1.07 0.24
N ALA A 77 13.12 1.88 1.26
CA ALA A 77 14.01 1.51 2.35
C ALA A 77 13.25 1.61 3.67
N GLU A 78 13.42 0.63 4.55
CA GLU A 78 12.69 0.52 5.81
C GLU A 78 13.64 0.15 6.94
N VAL A 79 13.37 0.71 8.12
CA VAL A 79 14.02 0.38 9.38
C VAL A 79 12.97 -0.03 10.41
N GLY A 80 13.11 -1.23 10.96
CA GLY A 80 12.34 -1.71 12.10
C GLY A 80 13.09 -1.41 13.40
N LEU A 81 12.41 -0.79 14.35
CA LEU A 81 12.93 -0.30 15.62
C LEU A 81 12.13 -0.90 16.79
N PHE A 82 12.80 -0.97 17.95
CA PHE A 82 12.26 -1.47 19.22
C PHE A 82 11.94 -2.98 19.23
N ASN A 83 11.70 -3.52 20.43
CA ASN A 83 11.23 -4.90 20.65
C ASN A 83 12.08 -6.00 20.00
N GLY A 84 13.39 -5.81 19.95
CA GLY A 84 14.37 -6.77 19.42
C GLY A 84 15.55 -6.09 18.74
N ALA A 85 16.31 -6.85 17.96
CA ALA A 85 17.30 -6.32 17.03
C ALA A 85 16.62 -5.42 15.99
N ASN A 86 17.23 -4.29 15.65
CA ASN A 86 16.73 -3.44 14.58
C ASN A 86 16.83 -4.21 13.26
N THR A 87 15.86 -4.00 12.39
CA THR A 87 15.80 -4.63 11.07
C THR A 87 15.94 -3.58 9.98
N TYR A 88 16.54 -3.95 8.87
CA TYR A 88 16.77 -3.06 7.73
C TYR A 88 16.30 -3.77 6.48
N VAL A 89 15.41 -3.16 5.71
CA VAL A 89 14.85 -3.80 4.52
C VAL A 89 14.90 -2.84 3.34
N GLY A 90 15.54 -3.27 2.26
CA GLY A 90 15.44 -2.61 0.95
C GLY A 90 14.50 -3.39 0.06
N ASN A 91 13.39 -2.80 -0.38
CA ASN A 91 12.44 -3.44 -1.28
C ASN A 91 12.50 -2.82 -2.68
N PHE A 92 12.13 -3.63 -3.67
CA PHE A 92 11.84 -3.22 -5.02
C PHE A 92 10.50 -3.82 -5.44
N GLU A 93 9.50 -2.95 -5.60
CA GLU A 93 8.11 -3.35 -5.82
C GLU A 93 7.59 -2.87 -7.17
N VAL A 94 6.73 -3.68 -7.77
CA VAL A 94 5.91 -3.32 -8.92
C VAL A 94 4.47 -3.19 -8.46
N LEU A 95 3.84 -2.06 -8.72
CA LEU A 95 2.48 -1.74 -8.31
C LEU A 95 1.57 -1.60 -9.51
N TRP A 96 0.36 -2.14 -9.40
CA TRP A 96 -0.74 -1.90 -10.32
C TRP A 96 -1.79 -1.03 -9.64
N ARG A 97 -2.01 0.15 -10.20
CA ARG A 97 -3.03 1.11 -9.75
C ARG A 97 -4.34 0.87 -10.50
N PHE A 98 -5.45 0.84 -9.78
CA PHE A 98 -6.75 0.55 -10.38
C PHE A 98 -7.42 1.79 -11.00
N THR A 99 -7.12 2.97 -10.46
CA THR A 99 -7.67 4.26 -10.90
C THR A 99 -6.55 5.19 -11.38
N ALA A 100 -6.95 6.28 -12.04
CA ALA A 100 -6.03 7.35 -12.40
C ALA A 100 -5.66 8.20 -11.18
N ASP A 101 -4.56 8.96 -11.28
CA ASP A 101 -3.99 9.71 -10.15
C ASP A 101 -4.82 10.93 -9.73
N GLU A 102 -5.71 11.40 -10.61
CA GLU A 102 -6.58 12.54 -10.34
C GLU A 102 -7.75 12.19 -9.41
N GLU A 103 -8.05 10.90 -9.26
CA GLU A 103 -9.14 10.39 -8.43
C GLU A 103 -8.87 10.58 -6.94
N VAL A 104 -9.95 10.73 -6.16
CA VAL A 104 -9.86 10.97 -4.70
C VAL A 104 -9.18 9.81 -3.98
N ALA A 105 -9.44 8.58 -4.42
CA ALA A 105 -8.86 7.38 -3.85
C ALA A 105 -8.30 6.52 -4.98
N THR A 106 -7.01 6.20 -4.86
CA THR A 106 -6.32 5.30 -5.77
C THR A 106 -5.94 4.00 -5.05
N PRO A 107 -6.79 2.96 -5.13
CA PRO A 107 -6.39 1.64 -4.70
C PRO A 107 -5.32 1.06 -5.62
N TYR A 108 -4.41 0.28 -5.05
CA TYR A 108 -3.41 -0.48 -5.79
C TYR A 108 -3.03 -1.78 -5.09
N ILE A 109 -2.51 -2.69 -5.89
CA ILE A 109 -1.90 -3.94 -5.44
C ILE A 109 -0.52 -4.06 -6.07
N GLY A 110 0.39 -4.76 -5.43
CA GLY A 110 1.71 -4.98 -5.99
C GLY A 110 2.43 -6.16 -5.39
N GLY A 111 3.61 -6.41 -5.93
CA GLY A 111 4.50 -7.43 -5.45
C GLY A 111 5.94 -7.07 -5.75
N GLY A 112 6.86 -7.66 -5.01
CA GLY A 112 8.26 -7.31 -5.12
C GLY A 112 9.18 -8.26 -4.38
N ILE A 113 10.46 -7.93 -4.48
CA ILE A 113 11.53 -8.58 -3.72
C ILE A 113 12.09 -7.59 -2.70
N GLY A 114 12.53 -8.13 -1.57
CA GLY A 114 13.22 -7.37 -0.54
C GLY A 114 14.51 -8.04 -0.09
N VAL A 115 15.53 -7.25 0.21
CA VAL A 115 16.72 -7.72 0.91
C VAL A 115 16.62 -7.24 2.34
N ALA A 116 16.61 -8.18 3.28
CA ALA A 116 16.38 -7.90 4.69
C ALA A 116 17.59 -8.30 5.54
N GLY A 117 18.10 -7.32 6.29
CA GLY A 117 19.12 -7.47 7.30
C GLY A 117 18.59 -7.15 8.70
N ARG A 118 19.47 -7.34 9.68
CA ARG A 118 19.24 -6.98 11.08
C ARG A 118 20.55 -6.62 11.76
N ASP A 119 20.51 -6.07 12.96
CA ASP A 119 21.71 -5.91 13.78
C ASP A 119 22.47 -7.25 13.90
N GLY A 120 23.79 -7.22 13.71
CA GLY A 120 24.63 -8.42 13.71
C GLY A 120 24.59 -9.25 12.42
N CYS A 121 23.98 -8.76 11.34
CA CYS A 121 23.90 -9.50 10.06
C CYS A 121 25.27 -9.93 9.51
N GLY A 122 26.33 -9.15 9.74
CA GLY A 122 27.68 -9.46 9.24
C GLY A 122 28.33 -10.71 9.85
N SER A 123 27.85 -11.19 11.00
CA SER A 123 28.35 -12.42 11.64
C SER A 123 27.42 -13.63 11.46
N ASP A 124 26.30 -13.47 10.76
CA ASP A 124 25.32 -14.51 10.49
C ASP A 124 25.40 -14.93 9.01
N PRO A 125 25.91 -16.14 8.68
CA PRO A 125 26.01 -16.62 7.30
C PRO A 125 24.66 -16.71 6.57
N GLY A 126 23.54 -16.73 7.30
CA GLY A 126 22.19 -16.74 6.73
C GLY A 126 21.61 -15.35 6.46
N CYS A 127 22.40 -14.29 6.63
CA CYS A 127 21.98 -12.90 6.49
C CYS A 127 22.81 -12.18 5.40
N PRO A 128 22.22 -11.35 4.52
CA PRO A 128 20.82 -10.93 4.48
C PRO A 128 19.89 -12.00 3.88
N GLY A 129 18.63 -11.95 4.29
CA GLY A 129 17.56 -12.78 3.72
C GLY A 129 16.96 -12.13 2.48
N LEU A 130 16.61 -12.96 1.49
CA LEU A 130 15.80 -12.53 0.35
C LEU A 130 14.31 -12.80 0.64
N TRP A 131 13.50 -11.76 0.60
CA TRP A 131 12.06 -11.81 0.89
C TRP A 131 11.25 -11.63 -0.38
N LEU A 132 10.15 -12.37 -0.47
CA LEU A 132 9.08 -12.15 -1.43
C LEU A 132 7.95 -11.41 -0.74
N ASN A 133 7.55 -10.28 -1.31
CA ASN A 133 6.63 -9.35 -0.70
C ASN A 133 5.41 -9.13 -1.60
N THR A 134 4.28 -8.90 -0.95
CA THR A 134 3.02 -8.44 -1.55
C THR A 134 2.57 -7.18 -0.85
N VAL A 135 2.04 -6.24 -1.61
CA VAL A 135 1.52 -4.97 -1.07
C VAL A 135 0.10 -4.74 -1.56
N PHE A 136 -0.73 -4.22 -0.67
CA PHE A 136 -2.04 -3.69 -0.99
C PHE A 136 -2.19 -2.34 -0.30
N GLY A 137 -2.69 -1.34 -1.02
CA GLY A 137 -2.76 -0.01 -0.45
C GLY A 137 -3.74 0.91 -1.13
N PHE A 138 -3.95 2.04 -0.46
CA PHE A 138 -4.73 3.16 -0.93
C PHE A 138 -3.88 4.42 -0.85
N GLU A 139 -3.94 5.21 -1.92
CA GLU A 139 -3.56 6.62 -1.88
C GLU A 139 -4.82 7.47 -1.84
N LEU A 140 -4.90 8.37 -0.87
CA LEU A 140 -6.01 9.30 -0.73
C LEU A 140 -5.52 10.72 -1.01
N ARG A 141 -6.11 11.38 -1.99
CA ARG A 141 -5.75 12.75 -2.36
C ARG A 141 -6.07 13.71 -1.22
N TYR A 142 -5.08 14.46 -0.75
CA TYR A 142 -5.26 15.43 0.34
C TYR A 142 -5.09 16.88 -0.15
N ARG A 143 -3.94 17.21 -0.72
CA ARG A 143 -3.66 18.51 -1.37
C ARG A 143 -3.04 18.24 -2.74
N SER A 144 -2.89 19.26 -3.60
CA SER A 144 -2.37 19.08 -4.97
C SER A 144 -1.11 18.19 -4.96
N THR A 145 -0.06 18.49 -4.19
CA THR A 145 1.17 17.69 -4.25
C THR A 145 1.22 16.47 -3.32
N PHE A 146 0.39 16.41 -2.27
CA PHE A 146 0.51 15.40 -1.19
C PHE A 146 -0.73 14.52 -1.08
N ASN A 147 -0.51 13.21 -1.00
CA ASN A 147 -1.52 12.20 -0.78
C ASN A 147 -1.22 11.45 0.52
N TRP A 148 -2.27 11.11 1.26
CA TRP A 148 -2.19 10.11 2.32
C TRP A 148 -1.99 8.74 1.71
N LEU A 149 -1.25 7.90 2.41
CA LEU A 149 -0.95 6.53 2.02
C LEU A 149 -1.31 5.61 3.19
N ILE A 150 -2.06 4.56 2.89
CA ILE A 150 -2.40 3.49 3.83
C ILE A 150 -2.08 2.18 3.15
N GLU A 151 -1.24 1.36 3.76
CA GLU A 151 -0.77 0.12 3.13
C GLU A 151 -0.72 -1.05 4.08
N TYR A 152 -0.97 -2.22 3.52
CA TYR A 152 -0.70 -3.51 4.09
C TYR A 152 0.38 -4.23 3.27
N HIS A 153 1.34 -4.81 3.97
CA HIS A 153 2.43 -5.58 3.38
C HIS A 153 2.45 -6.98 3.98
N GLY A 154 2.37 -7.99 3.11
CA GLY A 154 2.72 -9.36 3.43
C GLY A 154 4.14 -9.64 2.97
N MET A 155 5.08 -9.78 3.90
CA MET A 155 6.50 -9.92 3.60
C MET A 155 7.02 -11.33 3.92
N ASP A 156 8.18 -11.67 3.34
CA ASP A 156 8.84 -12.97 3.53
C ASP A 156 7.87 -14.14 3.30
N ARG A 157 7.22 -14.17 2.12
CA ARG A 157 6.20 -15.18 1.77
C ARG A 157 5.05 -15.23 2.80
N MET A 158 4.49 -14.07 3.15
CA MET A 158 3.39 -13.90 4.12
C MET A 158 3.72 -14.31 5.56
N ARG A 159 5.00 -14.51 5.91
CA ARG A 159 5.41 -14.82 7.29
C ARG A 159 5.46 -13.60 8.19
N ARG A 160 5.40 -12.41 7.58
CA ARG A 160 5.45 -11.11 8.25
C ARG A 160 4.35 -10.23 7.70
N HIS A 161 3.77 -9.43 8.57
CA HIS A 161 2.66 -8.56 8.25
C HIS A 161 2.99 -7.17 8.76
N ARG A 162 2.91 -6.18 7.88
CA ARG A 162 3.10 -4.78 8.24
C ARG A 162 1.92 -3.95 7.80
N LEU A 163 1.55 -2.99 8.64
CA LEU A 163 0.59 -1.95 8.29
C LEU A 163 1.29 -0.61 8.36
N TYR A 164 1.09 0.22 7.36
CA TYR A 164 1.70 1.53 7.22
C TYR A 164 0.66 2.62 7.02
N ILE A 165 0.97 3.79 7.56
CA ILE A 165 0.33 5.06 7.26
C ILE A 165 1.42 6.06 6.93
N GLY A 166 1.21 6.88 5.90
CA GLY A 166 2.23 7.79 5.44
C GLY A 166 1.72 8.89 4.53
N LEU A 167 2.68 9.61 3.97
CA LEU A 167 2.45 10.64 2.98
C LEU A 167 3.32 10.34 1.76
N THR A 168 2.75 10.53 0.57
CA THR A 168 3.48 10.46 -0.68
C THR A 168 3.23 11.71 -1.50
N THR A 169 4.25 12.11 -2.26
CA THR A 169 4.14 13.19 -3.23
C THR A 169 3.84 12.65 -4.62
N ARG A 170 3.17 13.47 -5.43
CA ARG A 170 2.92 13.18 -6.85
C ARG A 170 3.27 14.41 -7.68
N ARG A 171 4.13 14.22 -8.69
CA ARG A 171 4.48 15.28 -9.65
C ARG A 171 3.41 15.37 -10.73
N GLY A 172 2.78 16.55 -10.88
CA GLY A 172 1.87 16.86 -11.98
C GLY A 172 0.37 16.88 -11.64
N ASN A 173 0.02 17.12 -10.37
CA ASN A 173 -1.38 17.18 -9.90
C ASN A 173 -1.96 18.60 -9.85
#